data_AF-A0A656QFC7-F1
#
_entry.id   AF-A0A656QFC7-F1
#
_cell.length_a   1.000
_cell.length_b   1.000
_cell.length_c   1.000
_cell.angle_alpha   90.00
_cell.angle_beta   90.00
_cell.angle_gamma   90.00
#
_symmetry.space_group_name_H-M   'P 1'
#
loop_
_entity.id
_entity.type
_entity.pdbx_description
1 polymer ?
#
loop_
_entity_poly.entity_id
_entity_poly.type
_entity_poly.pdbx_seq_one_letter_code
_entity_poly.pdbx_strand_id
1 'polypeptide(L)'
;MTDTQKSTFSTALDARTQWALHRVSVVAGDDRDAKDRLFWALNYAKRCGDVAGSDDCDVQCPALLADVQPLRNAYIEAFEAVRERREKRRTREGIDSELTAMADTARRGCGLSYELFVKRFSQNVDDFLDALEVPFRDLALEIAKGKGYATPEECQAMQDEIEESGGCSLTGIDPWCCPCGNHE
;
A
#
# COMPACT_ATOMS: atom_id res chain seq x y z
N MET A 1 -4.15 -13.17 24.12
CA MET A 1 -3.71 -13.01 22.72
C MET A 1 -4.64 -12.05 22.02
N THR A 2 -4.09 -10.97 21.46
CA THR A 2 -4.85 -10.05 20.60
C THR A 2 -5.25 -10.76 19.30
N ASP A 3 -6.26 -10.27 18.58
CA ASP A 3 -6.68 -10.88 17.31
C ASP A 3 -5.56 -10.78 16.24
N THR A 4 -4.74 -9.73 16.30
CA THR A 4 -3.50 -9.59 15.54
C THR A 4 -2.53 -10.74 15.82
N GLN A 5 -2.27 -11.05 17.10
CA GLN A 5 -1.39 -12.16 17.47
C GLN A 5 -1.90 -13.50 16.93
N LYS A 6 -3.22 -13.77 17.03
CA LYS A 6 -3.81 -15.01 16.46
C LYS A 6 -3.60 -15.09 14.94
N SER A 7 -3.77 -13.97 14.23
CA SER A 7 -3.54 -13.89 12.78
C SER A 7 -2.07 -14.13 12.41
N THR A 8 -1.13 -13.54 13.16
CA THR A 8 0.31 -13.74 12.98
C THR A 8 0.71 -15.21 13.16
N PHE A 9 0.23 -15.87 14.22
CA PHE A 9 0.54 -17.28 14.47
C PHE A 9 -0.09 -18.21 13.42
N SER A 10 -1.32 -17.94 12.98
CA SER A 10 -1.95 -18.69 11.88
C SER A 10 -1.12 -18.58 10.60
N THR A 11 -0.71 -17.36 10.24
CA THR A 11 0.09 -17.11 9.03
C THR A 11 1.48 -17.76 9.13
N ALA A 12 2.08 -17.76 10.33
CA ALA A 12 3.35 -18.46 10.57
C ALA A 12 3.22 -19.99 10.42
N LEU A 13 2.09 -20.57 10.85
CA LEU A 13 1.81 -21.99 10.66
C LEU A 13 1.62 -22.33 9.17
N ASP A 14 0.94 -21.48 8.41
CA ASP A 14 0.78 -21.65 6.95
C ASP A 14 2.14 -21.63 6.24
N ALA A 15 3.01 -20.69 6.59
CA ALA A 15 4.38 -20.62 6.07
C ALA A 15 5.16 -21.91 6.36
N ARG A 16 5.08 -22.41 7.60
CA ARG A 16 5.77 -23.64 8.02
C ARG A 16 5.22 -24.88 7.30
N THR A 17 3.91 -24.93 7.08
CA THR A 17 3.25 -26.01 6.35
C THR A 17 3.69 -26.04 4.89
N GLN A 18 3.69 -24.89 4.21
CA GLN A 18 4.17 -24.82 2.83
C GLN A 18 5.66 -25.14 2.72
N TRP A 19 6.47 -24.75 3.70
CA TRP A 19 7.87 -25.16 3.74
C TRP A 19 8.06 -26.68 3.88
N ALA A 20 7.27 -27.33 4.73
CA ALA A 20 7.30 -28.79 4.86
C ALA A 20 6.91 -29.47 3.54
N LEU A 21 5.86 -28.98 2.87
CA LEU A 21 5.46 -29.46 1.54
C LEU A 21 6.57 -29.25 0.50
N HIS A 22 7.21 -28.07 0.48
CA HIS A 22 8.36 -27.80 -0.37
C HIS A 22 9.46 -28.86 -0.19
N ARG A 23 9.80 -29.21 1.05
CA ARG A 23 10.82 -30.25 1.33
C ARG A 23 10.41 -31.62 0.83
N VAL A 24 9.12 -31.99 0.96
CA VAL A 24 8.58 -33.25 0.42
C VAL A 24 8.69 -33.26 -1.11
N SER A 25 8.31 -32.19 -1.79
CA SER A 25 8.34 -32.11 -3.26
C SER A 25 9.76 -32.14 -3.81
N VAL A 26 10.73 -31.51 -3.12
CA VAL A 26 12.16 -31.63 -3.44
C VAL A 26 12.64 -33.08 -3.35
N VAL A 27 12.24 -33.81 -2.30
CA VAL A 27 12.61 -35.22 -2.12
C VAL A 27 11.92 -36.12 -3.15
N ALA A 28 10.69 -35.79 -3.55
CA ALA A 28 9.94 -36.48 -4.58
C ALA A 28 10.45 -36.20 -6.02
N GLY A 29 11.31 -35.20 -6.21
CA GLY A 29 11.80 -34.78 -7.53
C GLY A 29 10.77 -33.98 -8.35
N ASP A 30 9.73 -33.44 -7.72
CA ASP A 30 8.76 -32.55 -8.37
C ASP A 30 9.22 -31.09 -8.24
N ASP A 31 10.09 -30.67 -9.16
CA ASP A 31 10.69 -29.34 -9.17
C ASP A 31 9.65 -28.21 -9.32
N ARG A 32 8.52 -28.49 -9.98
CA ARG A 32 7.47 -27.48 -10.18
C ARG A 32 6.75 -27.22 -8.87
N ASP A 33 6.21 -28.27 -8.24
CA ASP A 33 5.51 -28.10 -6.96
C ASP A 33 6.49 -27.60 -5.90
N ALA A 34 7.75 -28.05 -5.88
CA ALA A 34 8.76 -27.52 -4.98
C ALA A 34 8.91 -25.99 -5.09
N LYS A 35 8.96 -25.42 -6.29
CA LYS A 35 9.04 -23.96 -6.49
C LYS A 35 7.77 -23.25 -6.01
N ASP A 36 6.61 -23.78 -6.36
CA ASP A 36 5.32 -23.19 -5.98
C ASP A 36 5.15 -23.18 -4.45
N ARG A 37 5.49 -24.28 -3.76
CA ARG A 37 5.47 -24.37 -2.30
C ARG A 37 6.44 -23.41 -1.63
N LEU A 38 7.64 -23.27 -2.18
CA LEU A 38 8.62 -22.31 -1.67
C LEU A 38 8.11 -20.88 -1.78
N PHE A 39 7.53 -20.52 -2.94
CA PHE A 39 6.93 -19.20 -3.15
C PHE A 39 5.88 -18.88 -2.09
N TRP A 40 4.93 -19.80 -1.84
CA TRP A 40 3.89 -19.59 -0.84
C TRP A 40 4.46 -19.54 0.58
N ALA A 41 5.42 -20.40 0.92
CA ALA A 41 6.06 -20.40 2.22
C ALA A 41 6.70 -19.04 2.54
N LEU A 42 7.45 -18.48 1.58
CA LEU A 42 8.07 -17.16 1.71
C LEU A 42 7.02 -16.04 1.76
N ASN A 43 5.95 -16.12 0.96
CA ASN A 43 4.88 -15.13 0.96
C ASN A 43 4.16 -15.06 2.31
N TYR A 44 3.84 -16.21 2.92
CA TYR A 44 3.25 -16.24 4.25
C TYR A 44 4.20 -15.70 5.33
N ALA A 45 5.49 -16.06 5.27
CA ALA A 45 6.49 -15.50 6.19
C ALA A 45 6.58 -13.97 6.07
N LYS A 46 6.57 -13.44 4.84
CA LYS A 46 6.53 -12.01 4.56
C LYS A 46 5.28 -11.34 5.16
N ARG A 47 4.09 -11.88 4.89
CA ARG A 47 2.82 -11.36 5.44
C ARG A 47 2.81 -11.36 6.96
N CYS A 48 3.40 -12.37 7.58
CA CYS A 48 3.57 -12.45 9.02
C CYS A 48 4.42 -11.27 9.54
N GLY A 49 5.53 -10.97 8.86
CA GLY A 49 6.36 -9.80 9.15
C GLY A 49 5.63 -8.47 8.94
N ASP A 50 4.87 -8.33 7.84
CA ASP A 50 4.10 -7.12 7.53
C ASP A 50 3.09 -6.78 8.64
N VAL A 51 2.34 -7.80 9.11
CA VAL A 51 1.37 -7.64 10.21
C VAL A 51 2.07 -7.31 11.52
N ALA A 52 3.17 -8.00 11.84
CA ALA A 52 3.93 -7.77 13.06
C ALA A 52 4.56 -6.37 13.12
N GLY A 53 5.04 -5.84 11.99
CA GLY A 53 5.61 -4.48 11.90
C GLY A 53 4.57 -3.37 12.04
N SER A 54 3.30 -3.69 11.80
CA SER A 54 2.18 -2.73 11.87
C SER A 54 1.66 -2.53 13.30
N ASP A 55 1.93 -3.45 14.22
CA ASP A 55 1.60 -3.32 15.64
C ASP A 55 2.68 -2.48 16.36
N ASP A 56 2.38 -1.78 17.46
CA ASP A 56 3.41 -1.13 18.30
C ASP A 56 4.02 -2.09 19.33
N CYS A 57 3.46 -3.30 19.46
CA CYS A 57 4.04 -4.34 20.29
C CYS A 57 5.39 -4.81 19.75
N ASP A 58 6.32 -5.08 20.65
CA ASP A 58 7.58 -5.76 20.32
C ASP A 58 7.29 -7.24 20.02
N VAL A 59 7.04 -7.53 18.74
CA VAL A 59 6.73 -8.88 18.27
C VAL A 59 8.00 -9.53 17.76
N GLN A 60 8.53 -10.46 18.54
CA GLN A 60 9.64 -11.32 18.10
C GLN A 60 9.19 -12.22 16.94
N CYS A 61 10.15 -12.62 16.10
CA CYS A 61 9.89 -13.59 15.04
C CYS A 61 9.30 -14.87 15.64
N PRO A 62 8.14 -15.35 15.15
CA PRO A 62 7.52 -16.55 15.67
C PRO A 62 8.48 -17.75 15.61
N ALA A 63 8.49 -18.57 16.66
CA ALA A 63 9.36 -19.75 16.74
C ALA A 63 9.17 -20.71 15.55
N LEU A 64 7.98 -20.74 14.94
CA LEU A 64 7.65 -21.52 13.74
C LEU A 64 8.42 -21.10 12.48
N LEU A 65 8.95 -19.87 12.44
CA LEU A 65 9.74 -19.34 11.32
C LEU A 65 11.22 -19.24 11.68
N ALA A 66 11.53 -19.03 12.97
CA ALA A 66 12.87 -18.69 13.44
C ALA A 66 13.92 -19.78 13.15
N ASP A 67 13.52 -21.05 13.08
CA ASP A 67 14.41 -22.19 12.83
C ASP A 67 14.66 -22.48 11.34
N VAL A 68 13.94 -21.79 10.44
CA VAL A 68 14.09 -21.93 8.98
C VAL A 68 14.64 -20.63 8.41
N GLN A 69 15.94 -20.62 8.08
CA GLN A 69 16.63 -19.39 7.68
C GLN A 69 15.92 -18.60 6.56
N PRO A 70 15.44 -19.21 5.45
CA PRO A 70 14.73 -18.46 4.41
C PRO A 70 13.44 -17.80 4.90
N LEU A 71 12.67 -18.48 5.78
CA LEU A 71 11.42 -17.92 6.32
C LEU A 71 11.72 -16.82 7.33
N ARG A 72 12.72 -17.03 8.20
CA ARG A 72 13.18 -16.02 9.16
C ARG A 72 13.64 -14.75 8.45
N ASN A 73 14.44 -14.87 7.39
CA ASN A 73 14.90 -13.72 6.62
C ASN A 73 13.73 -12.98 5.96
N ALA A 74 12.83 -13.70 5.28
CA ALA A 74 11.65 -13.10 4.67
C ALA A 74 10.75 -12.37 5.67
N TYR A 75 10.61 -12.92 6.89
CA TYR A 75 9.89 -12.26 7.98
C TYR A 75 10.59 -10.97 8.44
N ILE A 76 11.91 -11.03 8.72
CA ILE A 76 12.67 -9.89 9.26
C ILE A 76 12.69 -8.75 8.24
N GLU A 77 12.98 -9.04 6.97
CA GLU A 77 13.01 -8.04 5.91
C GLU A 77 11.65 -7.32 5.78
N ALA A 78 10.54 -8.07 5.84
CA ALA A 78 9.20 -7.51 5.79
C ALA A 78 8.87 -6.66 7.02
N PHE A 79 9.20 -7.18 8.21
CA PHE A 79 8.99 -6.50 9.48
C PHE A 79 9.73 -5.17 9.54
N GLU A 80 11.04 -5.18 9.23
CA GLU A 80 11.89 -3.99 9.23
C GLU A 80 11.42 -2.97 8.19
N ALA A 81 11.04 -3.43 6.98
CA ALA A 81 10.52 -2.53 5.94
C ALA A 81 9.23 -1.81 6.34
N VAL A 82 8.33 -2.48 7.08
CA VAL A 82 7.12 -1.83 7.62
C VAL A 82 7.47 -0.85 8.73
N ARG A 83 8.38 -1.22 9.65
CA ARG A 83 8.84 -0.35 10.74
C ARG A 83 9.49 0.93 10.22
N GLU A 84 10.43 0.80 9.30
CA GLU A 84 11.13 1.92 8.68
C GLU A 84 10.13 2.86 7.98
N ARG A 85 9.16 2.31 7.26
CA ARG A 85 8.12 3.10 6.60
C ARG A 85 7.26 3.87 7.60
N ARG A 86 6.84 3.22 8.70
CA ARG A 86 6.05 3.87 9.76
C ARG A 86 6.86 4.97 10.43
N GLU A 87 8.11 4.72 10.77
CA GLU A 87 9.00 5.71 11.38
C GLU A 87 9.17 6.95 10.51
N LYS A 88 9.37 6.79 9.20
CA LYS A 88 9.39 7.91 8.26
C LYS A 88 8.09 8.72 8.31
N ARG A 89 6.94 8.03 8.31
CA ARG A 89 5.60 8.64 8.37
C ARG A 89 5.24 9.27 9.72
N ARG A 90 6.06 9.11 10.76
CA ARG A 90 5.92 9.81 12.04
C ARG A 90 6.62 11.17 12.08
N THR A 91 7.29 11.55 10.99
CA THR A 91 8.02 12.82 10.87
C THR A 91 7.36 13.72 9.84
N ARG A 92 7.44 15.05 10.05
CA ARG A 92 6.95 16.03 9.07
C ARG A 92 7.64 15.86 7.71
N GLU A 93 8.95 15.65 7.73
CA GLU A 93 9.78 15.48 6.53
C GLU A 93 9.39 14.22 5.75
N GLY A 94 9.18 13.09 6.43
CA GLY A 94 8.76 11.85 5.77
C GLY A 94 7.35 11.93 5.19
N ILE A 95 6.41 12.56 5.90
CA ILE A 95 5.05 12.81 5.39
C ILE A 95 5.10 13.74 4.16
N ASP A 96 5.85 14.84 4.23
CA ASP A 96 6.00 15.77 3.11
C ASP A 96 6.64 15.10 1.88
N SER A 97 7.63 14.23 2.10
CA SER A 97 8.27 13.46 1.04
C SER A 97 7.30 12.50 0.34
N GLU A 98 6.50 11.74 1.10
CA GLU A 98 5.46 10.85 0.56
C GLU A 98 4.41 11.62 -0.24
N LEU A 99 3.88 12.72 0.31
CA LEU A 99 2.90 13.57 -0.35
C LEU A 99 3.46 14.24 -1.61
N THR A 100 4.73 14.62 -1.61
CA THR A 100 5.41 15.16 -2.80
C THR A 100 5.53 14.10 -3.90
N ALA A 101 5.92 12.87 -3.54
CA ALA A 101 5.99 11.77 -4.51
C ALA A 101 4.62 11.41 -5.11
N MET A 102 3.55 11.48 -4.30
CA MET A 102 2.16 11.33 -4.78
C MET A 102 1.76 12.44 -5.74
N ALA A 103 2.05 13.70 -5.41
CA ALA A 103 1.78 14.85 -6.27
C ALA A 103 2.53 14.75 -7.60
N ASP A 104 3.80 14.38 -7.60
CA ASP A 104 4.60 14.21 -8.81
C ASP A 104 4.08 13.07 -9.69
N THR A 105 3.60 11.99 -9.08
CA THR A 105 2.97 10.88 -9.79
C THR A 105 1.64 11.30 -10.42
N ALA A 106 0.80 12.05 -9.69
CA ALA A 106 -0.44 12.60 -10.22
C ALA A 106 -0.18 13.57 -11.39
N ARG A 107 0.81 14.46 -11.27
CA ARG A 107 1.22 15.42 -12.32
C ARG A 107 1.66 14.73 -13.60
N ARG A 108 2.48 13.68 -13.51
CA ARG A 108 2.95 12.93 -14.69
C ARG A 108 1.81 12.26 -15.45
N GLY A 109 0.72 11.91 -14.76
CA GLY A 109 -0.41 11.23 -15.36
C GLY A 109 -1.58 12.14 -15.80
N CYS A 110 -1.62 13.41 -15.40
CA CYS A 110 -2.83 14.23 -15.55
C CYS A 110 -2.95 14.95 -16.91
N GLY A 111 -1.96 14.84 -17.80
CA GLY A 111 -2.04 15.48 -19.12
C GLY A 111 -2.21 17.00 -19.08
N LEU A 112 -1.70 17.65 -18.02
CA LEU A 112 -1.87 19.08 -17.72
C LEU A 112 -3.30 19.52 -17.36
N SER A 113 -4.25 18.60 -17.16
CA SER A 113 -5.54 18.90 -16.54
C SER A 113 -5.36 19.09 -15.03
N TYR A 114 -5.83 20.23 -14.52
CA TYR A 114 -5.76 20.56 -13.09
C TYR A 114 -6.74 19.70 -12.29
N GLU A 115 -7.94 19.53 -12.81
CA GLU A 115 -9.03 18.78 -12.21
C GLU A 115 -8.67 17.29 -12.11
N LEU A 116 -8.07 16.74 -13.17
CA LEU A 116 -7.56 15.37 -13.15
C LEU A 116 -6.38 15.20 -12.19
N PHE A 117 -5.53 16.22 -12.05
CA PHE A 117 -4.49 16.23 -11.03
C PHE A 117 -5.10 16.18 -9.63
N VAL A 118 -6.02 17.10 -9.30
CA VAL A 118 -6.67 17.19 -7.98
C VAL A 118 -7.38 15.89 -7.64
N LYS A 119 -8.16 15.32 -8.57
CA LYS A 119 -8.86 14.04 -8.39
C LYS A 119 -7.91 12.90 -8.03
N ARG A 120 -6.84 12.72 -8.80
CA ARG A 120 -5.88 11.63 -8.58
C ARG A 120 -5.02 11.85 -7.35
N PHE A 121 -4.58 13.07 -7.12
CA PHE A 121 -3.80 13.40 -5.94
C PHE A 121 -4.64 13.21 -4.68
N SER A 122 -5.87 13.69 -4.66
CA SER A 122 -6.76 13.59 -3.50
C SER A 122 -7.12 12.15 -3.17
N GLN A 123 -7.43 11.32 -4.18
CA GLN A 123 -7.62 9.87 -3.96
C GLN A 123 -6.40 9.20 -3.32
N ASN A 124 -5.18 9.51 -3.79
CA ASN A 124 -3.96 8.96 -3.21
C ASN A 124 -3.72 9.46 -1.77
N VAL A 125 -4.09 10.71 -1.48
CA VAL A 125 -4.01 11.28 -0.14
C VAL A 125 -5.00 10.61 0.80
N ASP A 126 -6.24 10.37 0.37
CA ASP A 126 -7.25 9.69 1.18
C ASP A 126 -6.79 8.27 1.55
N ASP A 127 -6.30 7.49 0.57
CA ASP A 127 -5.72 6.16 0.82
C ASP A 127 -4.51 6.22 1.79
N PHE A 128 -3.70 7.28 1.67
CA PHE A 128 -2.56 7.49 2.57
C PHE A 128 -3.00 7.83 3.99
N LEU A 129 -4.02 8.69 4.16
CA LEU A 129 -4.56 9.08 5.45
C LEU A 129 -5.21 7.89 6.17
N ASP A 130 -5.88 7.01 5.44
CA ASP A 130 -6.43 5.77 5.97
C ASP A 130 -5.35 4.85 6.54
N ALA A 131 -4.21 4.75 5.84
CA ALA A 131 -3.05 3.97 6.28
C ALA A 131 -2.18 4.69 7.33
N LEU A 132 -2.38 5.98 7.57
CA LEU A 132 -1.58 6.78 8.50
C LEU A 132 -2.13 6.69 9.92
N GLU A 133 -1.21 6.66 10.89
CA GLU A 133 -1.53 6.71 12.31
C GLU A 133 -2.27 8.02 12.67
N VAL A 134 -3.35 7.91 13.43
CA VAL A 134 -4.27 9.02 13.78
C VAL A 134 -3.55 10.30 14.24
N PRO A 135 -2.52 10.26 15.12
CA PRO A 135 -1.84 11.47 15.59
C PRO A 135 -1.16 12.29 14.48
N PHE A 136 -0.89 11.70 13.31
CA PHE A 136 -0.18 12.37 12.21
C PHE A 136 -1.11 12.77 11.05
N ARG A 137 -2.40 12.40 11.11
CA ARG A 137 -3.37 12.70 10.03
C ARG A 137 -3.58 14.20 9.85
N ASP A 138 -3.71 14.95 10.94
CA ASP A 138 -3.91 16.41 10.86
C ASP A 138 -2.71 17.11 10.22
N LEU A 139 -1.49 16.68 10.57
CA LEU A 139 -0.25 17.16 9.97
C LEU A 139 -0.17 16.82 8.48
N ALA A 140 -0.54 15.60 8.10
CA ALA A 140 -0.58 15.17 6.70
C ALA A 140 -1.61 15.97 5.89
N LEU A 141 -2.79 16.21 6.44
CA LEU A 141 -3.83 17.04 5.84
C LEU A 141 -3.38 18.49 5.63
N GLU A 142 -2.70 19.09 6.61
CA GLU A 142 -2.12 20.44 6.49
C GLU A 142 -1.16 20.52 5.30
N ILE A 143 -0.24 19.56 5.19
CA ILE A 143 0.76 19.51 4.12
C ILE A 143 0.08 19.23 2.77
N ALA A 144 -0.87 18.30 2.72
CA ALA A 144 -1.58 17.91 1.50
C ALA A 144 -2.40 19.07 0.92
N LYS A 145 -3.09 19.85 1.77
CA LYS A 145 -3.80 21.08 1.35
C LYS A 145 -2.87 22.07 0.67
N GLY A 146 -1.64 22.23 1.18
CA GLY A 146 -0.61 23.06 0.55
C GLY A 146 -0.13 22.57 -0.83
N LYS A 147 -0.45 21.32 -1.21
CA LYS A 147 -0.06 20.70 -2.50
C LYS A 147 -1.23 20.52 -3.48
N GLY A 148 -2.44 20.96 -3.12
CA GLY A 148 -3.62 20.89 -3.98
C GLY A 148 -4.57 19.72 -3.68
N TYR A 149 -4.54 19.21 -2.43
CA TYR A 149 -5.57 18.28 -1.96
C TYR A 149 -6.94 18.96 -1.89
N ALA A 150 -7.97 18.25 -2.30
CA ALA A 150 -9.37 18.60 -2.13
C ALA A 150 -10.10 17.44 -1.45
N THR A 151 -11.06 17.77 -0.59
CA THR A 151 -11.92 16.77 0.07
C THR A 151 -12.75 15.99 -0.96
N PRO A 152 -13.29 14.81 -0.60
CA PRO A 152 -14.19 14.06 -1.49
C PRO A 152 -15.38 14.90 -1.97
N GLU A 153 -15.96 15.73 -1.10
CA GLU A 153 -17.07 16.62 -1.43
C GLU A 153 -16.66 17.72 -2.42
N GLU A 154 -15.49 18.33 -2.23
CA GLU A 154 -14.95 19.33 -3.16
C GLU A 154 -14.61 18.70 -4.52
N CYS A 155 -14.04 17.48 -4.52
CA CYS A 155 -13.77 16.72 -5.74
C CYS A 155 -15.05 16.41 -6.51
N GLN A 156 -16.14 16.05 -5.80
CA GLN A 156 -17.44 15.81 -6.42
C GLN A 156 -18.03 17.09 -7.00
N ALA A 157 -17.98 18.21 -6.27
CA ALA A 157 -18.45 19.49 -6.78
C ALA A 157 -17.70 19.92 -8.05
N MET A 158 -16.37 19.73 -8.10
CA MET A 158 -15.58 19.98 -9.31
C MET A 158 -16.01 19.09 -10.49
N GLN A 159 -16.36 17.83 -10.21
CA GLN A 159 -16.84 16.90 -11.23
C GLN A 159 -18.22 17.30 -11.77
N ASP A 160 -19.12 17.73 -10.88
CA ASP A 160 -20.46 18.20 -11.26
C ASP A 160 -20.35 19.45 -12.16
N GLU A 161 -19.47 20.40 -11.82
CA GLU A 161 -19.20 21.59 -12.65
C GLU A 161 -18.62 21.24 -14.03
N ILE A 162 -17.72 20.25 -14.11
CA ILE A 162 -17.19 19.72 -15.37
C ILE A 162 -18.34 19.21 -16.24
N GLU A 163 -19.21 18.37 -15.67
CA GLU A 163 -20.31 17.75 -16.39
C GLU A 163 -21.34 18.78 -16.85
N GLU A 164 -21.69 19.75 -16.00
CA GLU A 164 -22.58 20.87 -16.36
C GLU A 164 -22.02 21.73 -17.50
N SER A 165 -20.69 21.88 -17.56
CA SER A 165 -20.02 22.62 -18.64
C SER A 165 -19.90 21.85 -19.96
N GLY A 166 -20.30 20.57 -19.99
CA GLY A 166 -20.14 19.67 -21.13
C GLY A 166 -18.71 19.14 -21.29
N GLY A 167 -17.89 19.21 -20.24
CA GLY A 167 -16.55 18.65 -20.20
C GLY A 167 -16.56 17.12 -20.09
N CYS A 168 -15.47 16.48 -20.50
CA CYS A 168 -15.26 15.05 -20.38
C CYS A 168 -15.20 14.65 -18.90
N SER A 169 -16.04 13.68 -18.50
CA SER A 169 -16.12 13.18 -17.12
C SER A 169 -14.79 12.59 -16.58
N LEU A 170 -13.88 12.19 -17.46
CA LEU A 170 -12.59 11.61 -17.06
C LEU A 170 -11.45 12.63 -16.95
N THR A 171 -11.50 13.73 -17.70
CA THR A 171 -10.35 14.64 -17.84
C THR A 171 -10.69 16.11 -17.58
N GLY A 172 -11.97 16.49 -17.54
CA GLY A 172 -12.40 17.89 -17.46
C GLY A 172 -12.23 18.69 -18.75
N ILE A 173 -11.65 18.09 -19.79
CA ILE A 173 -11.37 18.75 -21.08
C ILE A 173 -12.59 18.57 -21.99
N ASP A 174 -12.78 19.47 -22.96
CA ASP A 174 -13.74 19.28 -24.06
C ASP A 174 -13.66 17.83 -24.59
N PRO A 175 -14.78 17.06 -24.60
CA PRO A 175 -14.81 15.67 -25.06
C PRO A 175 -14.22 15.46 -26.45
N TRP A 176 -14.36 16.44 -27.34
CA TRP A 176 -13.83 16.40 -28.71
C TRP A 176 -12.32 16.65 -28.80
N CYS A 177 -11.74 17.17 -27.73
CA CYS A 177 -10.31 17.43 -27.60
C CYS A 177 -9.62 16.50 -26.59
N CYS A 178 -10.37 15.56 -25.99
CA CYS A 178 -9.85 14.64 -25.00
C CYS A 178 -8.89 13.63 -25.67
N PRO A 179 -7.63 13.51 -25.22
CA PRO A 179 -6.67 12.55 -25.78
C PRO A 179 -7.06 11.08 -25.55
N CYS A 180 -7.99 10.83 -24.63
CA CYS A 180 -8.56 9.51 -24.37
C CYS A 180 -9.76 9.18 -25.27
N GLY A 181 -10.23 10.11 -26.10
CA GLY A 181 -11.40 9.95 -26.97
C GLY A 181 -12.70 10.51 -26.36
N ASN A 182 -13.81 10.31 -27.08
CA ASN A 182 -15.14 10.72 -26.62
C ASN A 182 -15.67 9.71 -25.60
N HIS A 183 -16.03 10.19 -24.40
CA HIS A 183 -16.65 9.38 -23.35
C HIS A 183 -18.09 9.88 -23.20
N GLU A 184 -19.02 9.16 -23.83
CA GLU A 184 -20.48 9.32 -23.68
C GLU A 184 -21.02 8.39 -22.59
#